data_AF-A0AAJ1TJV8-F1
#
_entry.id   AF-A0AAJ1TJV8-F1
#
_cell.length_a   1.000
_cell.length_b   1.000
_cell.length_c   1.000
_cell.angle_alpha   90.00
_cell.angle_beta   90.00
_cell.angle_gamma   90.00
#
_symmetry.space_group_name_H-M   'P 1'
#
loop_
_entity.id
_entity.type
_entity.pdbx_description
1 polymer ?
#
loop_
_entity_poly.entity_id
_entity_poly.type
_entity_poly.pdbx_seq_one_letter_code
_entity_poly.pdbx_strand_id
1 'polypeptide(L)'
;MKQSQGNDEIMLQVKIENTYLTIVKGDITKEQVDVIVNAANTSLLGGSGVDGIIHRMAGADLKEDCHKIRARQGGGRQSLQELVTCQRIMSFMP
;
A
#
# COMPACT_ATOMS: atom_id res chain seq x y z
N MET A 1 -13.93 -14.78 6.76
CA MET A 1 -12.47 -14.65 6.85
C MET A 1 -11.86 -15.75 6.00
N LYS A 2 -11.21 -15.41 4.89
CA LYS A 2 -10.40 -16.38 4.16
C LYS A 2 -9.10 -16.54 4.94
N GLN A 3 -8.70 -17.78 5.21
CA GLN A 3 -7.41 -18.09 5.80
C GLN A 3 -6.32 -17.53 4.88
N SER A 4 -5.34 -16.81 5.45
CA SER A 4 -4.18 -16.33 4.71
C SER A 4 -3.50 -17.52 4.04
N GLN A 5 -3.40 -17.49 2.71
CA GLN A 5 -2.53 -18.38 1.98
C GLN A 5 -1.12 -17.77 2.00
N GLY A 6 -0.34 -18.17 3.00
CA GLY A 6 1.00 -17.67 3.28
C GLY A 6 1.32 -17.96 4.74
N ASN A 7 2.60 -18.19 5.08
CA ASN A 7 3.04 -18.42 6.46
C ASN A 7 2.97 -17.13 7.32
N ASP A 8 1.96 -16.29 7.11
CA ASP A 8 1.84 -14.99 7.75
C ASP A 8 1.31 -15.19 9.17
N GLU A 9 2.13 -14.79 10.14
CA GLU A 9 1.89 -15.04 11.55
C GLU A 9 1.05 -13.90 12.13
N ILE A 10 -0.19 -14.20 12.54
CA ILE A 10 -1.00 -13.26 13.32
C ILE A 10 -0.35 -13.12 14.70
N MET A 11 0.23 -11.95 14.95
CA MET A 11 0.85 -11.62 16.24
C MET A 11 -0.18 -11.15 17.25
N LEU A 12 -1.18 -10.40 16.79
CA LEU A 12 -2.23 -9.83 17.62
C LEU A 12 -3.49 -9.62 16.80
N GLN A 13 -4.65 -9.85 17.42
CA GLN A 13 -5.93 -9.44 16.87
C GLN A 13 -6.81 -8.85 17.98
N VAL A 14 -7.35 -7.66 17.73
CA VAL A 14 -8.28 -6.98 18.64
C VAL A 14 -9.53 -6.60 17.86
N LYS A 15 -10.70 -6.79 18.48
CA LYS A 15 -11.98 -6.30 17.95
C LYS A 15 -12.25 -4.91 18.53
N ILE A 16 -12.44 -3.92 17.66
CA ILE A 16 -12.81 -2.54 17.99
C ILE A 16 -14.17 -2.31 17.33
N GLU A 17 -15.24 -2.30 18.14
CA GLU A 17 -16.63 -2.28 17.65
C GLU A 17 -16.88 -3.36 16.59
N ASN A 18 -17.14 -2.96 15.34
CA ASN A 18 -17.42 -3.84 14.20
C ASN A 18 -16.17 -4.11 13.33
N THR A 19 -14.99 -3.65 13.76
CA THR A 19 -13.73 -3.72 13.03
C THR A 19 -12.74 -4.65 13.73
N TYR A 20 -11.97 -5.40 12.96
CA TYR A 20 -10.85 -6.19 13.48
C TYR A 20 -9.53 -5.52 13.13
N LEU A 21 -8.76 -5.14 14.15
CA LEU A 21 -7.38 -4.71 14.01
C LEU A 21 -6.48 -5.94 14.17
N THR A 22 -5.76 -6.30 13.12
CA THR A 22 -4.85 -7.46 13.12
C THR A 22 -3.43 -6.99 12.86
N ILE A 23 -2.49 -7.39 13.71
CA ILE A 23 -1.05 -7.25 13.48
C ILE A 23 -0.56 -8.58 12.91
N VAL A 24 -0.08 -8.54 11.67
CA VAL A 24 0.45 -9.68 10.95
C VAL A 24 1.92 -9.45 10.68
N LYS A 25 2.75 -10.45 10.98
CA LYS A 25 4.14 -10.49 10.52
C LYS A 25 4.19 -11.32 9.26
N GLY A 26 4.52 -10.66 8.16
CA GLY A 26 4.49 -11.29 6.84
C GLY A 26 5.12 -10.42 5.77
N ASP A 27 4.93 -10.86 4.54
CA ASP A 27 5.39 -10.16 3.35
C ASP A 27 4.19 -9.49 2.67
N ILE A 28 4.08 -8.17 2.82
CA ILE A 28 2.96 -7.37 2.33
C ILE A 28 2.70 -7.54 0.82
N THR A 29 3.70 -8.00 0.07
CA THR A 29 3.60 -8.28 -1.37
C THR A 29 2.72 -9.48 -1.73
N LYS A 30 2.48 -10.36 -0.76
CA LYS A 30 1.72 -11.61 -0.93
C LYS A 30 0.32 -11.53 -0.35
N GLU A 31 0.01 -10.43 0.33
CA GLU A 31 -1.28 -10.21 0.98
C GLU A 31 -2.39 -10.07 -0.07
N GLN A 32 -3.51 -10.73 0.19
CA GLN A 32 -4.73 -10.64 -0.61
C GLN A 32 -5.74 -9.76 0.13
N VAL A 33 -5.61 -8.45 -0.03
CA VAL A 33 -6.50 -7.46 0.59
C VAL A 33 -7.16 -6.59 -0.47
N ASP A 34 -8.14 -5.76 -0.08
CA ASP A 34 -8.76 -4.83 -1.04
C ASP A 34 -7.87 -3.60 -1.28
N VAL A 35 -7.14 -3.16 -0.25
CA VAL A 35 -6.32 -1.95 -0.29
C VAL A 35 -5.00 -2.15 0.45
N ILE A 36 -3.90 -1.76 -0.19
CA ILE A 36 -2.59 -1.61 0.47
C ILE A 36 -2.32 -0.13 0.72
N VAL A 37 -2.00 0.24 1.96
CA VAL A 37 -1.62 1.61 2.30
C VAL A 37 -0.12 1.66 2.56
N ASN A 38 0.58 2.62 1.97
CA ASN A 38 2.00 2.85 2.19
C ASN A 38 2.27 4.29 2.65
N ALA A 39 3.25 4.45 3.55
CA ALA A 39 3.83 5.74 3.86
C ALA A 39 4.79 6.12 2.72
N ALA A 40 4.34 7.02 1.85
CA ALA A 40 5.11 7.45 0.70
C ALA A 40 6.02 8.61 1.06
N ASN A 41 7.16 8.68 0.39
CA ASN A 41 8.02 9.85 0.47
C ASN A 41 7.46 11.01 -0.37
N THR A 42 7.99 12.22 -0.15
CA THR A 42 7.50 13.45 -0.82
C THR A 42 7.65 13.45 -2.34
N SER A 43 8.49 12.58 -2.89
CA SER A 43 8.67 12.47 -4.33
C SER A 43 7.58 11.66 -5.02
N LEU A 44 6.83 10.80 -4.31
CA LEU A 44 5.83 9.86 -4.87
C LEU A 44 6.36 8.95 -6.00
N LEU A 45 7.69 8.85 -6.19
CA LEU A 45 8.31 8.06 -7.26
C LEU A 45 8.93 6.75 -6.73
N GLY A 46 8.47 6.30 -5.57
CA GLY A 46 9.06 5.20 -4.83
C GLY A 46 10.33 5.59 -4.09
N GLY A 47 10.84 4.65 -3.30
CA GLY A 47 12.02 4.80 -2.46
C GLY A 47 12.65 3.45 -2.14
N SER A 48 13.33 3.35 -1.00
CA SER A 48 13.79 2.08 -0.44
C SER A 48 12.72 1.43 0.46
N GLY A 49 12.91 0.18 0.85
CA GLY A 49 11.99 -0.51 1.76
C GLY A 49 10.66 -0.89 1.11
N VAL A 50 9.57 -0.83 1.88
CA VAL A 50 8.23 -1.30 1.47
C VAL A 50 7.67 -0.49 0.30
N ASP A 51 7.77 0.84 0.35
CA ASP A 51 7.39 1.77 -0.73
C ASP A 51 8.03 1.39 -2.07
N GLY A 52 9.34 1.16 -2.06
CA GLY A 52 10.08 0.73 -3.25
C GLY A 52 9.62 -0.60 -3.82
N ILE A 53 9.31 -1.57 -2.94
CA ILE A 53 8.82 -2.89 -3.37
C ILE A 53 7.42 -2.77 -3.96
N ILE A 54 6.53 -2.01 -3.33
CA ILE A 54 5.17 -1.73 -3.84
C ILE A 54 5.24 -1.06 -5.21
N HIS A 55 6.08 -0.02 -5.36
CA HIS A 55 6.30 0.64 -6.65
C HIS A 55 6.83 -0.29 -7.75
N ARG A 56 7.73 -1.23 -7.41
CA ARG A 56 8.24 -2.20 -8.38
C ARG A 56 7.18 -3.19 -8.84
N MET A 57 6.33 -3.65 -7.91
CA MET A 57 5.26 -4.58 -8.22
C MET A 57 4.11 -3.93 -9.00
N ALA A 58 3.83 -2.65 -8.72
CA ALA A 58 2.74 -1.93 -9.38
C ALA A 58 3.04 -1.62 -10.85
N GLY A 59 4.33 -1.61 -11.20
CA GLY A 59 4.78 -1.44 -12.57
C GLY A 59 4.71 0.00 -13.05
N ALA A 60 4.80 0.16 -14.37
CA ALA A 60 4.92 1.46 -15.02
C ALA A 60 3.64 2.31 -14.89
N ASP A 61 2.47 1.68 -14.84
CA ASP A 61 1.17 2.37 -14.78
C ASP A 61 1.06 3.22 -13.51
N LEU A 62 1.48 2.67 -12.37
CA LEU A 62 1.53 3.41 -11.11
C LEU A 62 2.46 4.63 -11.21
N LYS A 63 3.63 4.45 -11.82
CA LYS A 63 4.60 5.54 -11.97
C LYS A 63 4.03 6.66 -12.84
N GLU A 64 3.34 6.32 -13.92
CA GLU A 64 2.69 7.30 -14.80
C GLU A 64 1.61 8.10 -14.07
N ASP A 65 0.78 7.42 -13.28
CA ASP A 65 -0.27 8.08 -12.50
C ASP A 65 0.30 8.98 -11.40
N CYS A 66 1.38 8.56 -10.72
CA CYS A 66 2.13 9.42 -9.81
C CYS A 66 2.66 10.67 -10.52
N HIS A 67 3.20 10.55 -11.74
CA HIS A 67 3.65 11.69 -12.53
C HIS A 67 2.50 12.65 -12.86
N LYS A 68 1.33 12.14 -13.28
CA LYS A 68 0.13 12.95 -13.55
C LYS A 68 -0.35 13.70 -12.29
N ILE A 69 -0.35 13.02 -11.14
CA ILE A 69 -0.78 13.63 -9.87
C ILE A 69 0.20 14.73 -9.44
N ARG A 70 1.51 14.49 -9.52
CA ARG A 70 2.52 15.51 -9.20
C ARG A 70 2.41 16.74 -10.10
N ALA A 71 2.19 16.53 -11.41
CA ALA A 71 2.02 17.61 -12.36
C ALA A 71 0.77 18.46 -12.06
N ARG A 72 -0.31 17.86 -11.57
CA ARG A 72 -1.56 18.55 -11.21
C ARG A 72 -1.51 19.24 -9.85
N GLN A 73 -0.84 18.65 -8.86
CA GLN A 73 -0.98 19.04 -7.45
C GLN A 73 0.25 19.74 -6.84
N GLY A 74 1.36 19.86 -7.57
CA GLY A 74 2.54 20.58 -7.06
C GLY A 74 3.28 19.87 -5.92
N GLY A 75 3.27 18.54 -5.88
CA GLY A 75 4.07 17.73 -4.95
C GLY A 75 3.61 17.70 -3.49
N GLY A 76 2.42 18.21 -3.17
CA GLY A 76 2.04 18.47 -1.78
C GLY A 76 0.79 17.76 -1.22
N ARG A 77 0.16 16.80 -1.92
CA ARG A 77 -1.07 16.16 -1.41
C ARG A 77 -1.20 14.67 -1.71
N GLN A 78 -1.90 14.00 -0.79
CA GLN A 78 -2.18 12.55 -0.73
C GLN A 78 -2.66 12.01 -2.09
N SER A 79 -1.97 11.01 -2.62
CA SER A 79 -2.34 10.35 -3.87
C SER A 79 -2.93 8.96 -3.58
N LEU A 80 -4.17 8.74 -3.98
CA LEU A 80 -4.65 7.38 -4.25
C LEU A 80 -3.88 6.87 -5.47
N GLN A 81 -3.30 5.68 -5.35
CA GLN A 81 -2.43 5.05 -6.34
C GLN A 81 -3.07 3.71 -6.70
N GLU A 82 -3.14 3.26 -7.94
CA GLU A 82 -3.79 1.96 -8.23
C GLU A 82 -2.75 0.88 -8.56
N LEU A 83 -2.99 -0.32 -8.00
CA LEU A 83 -2.47 -1.65 -8.37
C LEU A 83 -1.20 -2.19 -7.69
N VAL A 84 -1.37 -3.13 -6.74
CA VAL A 84 -0.64 -4.43 -6.63
C VAL A 84 -1.51 -5.40 -5.84
N THR A 85 -1.89 -6.55 -6.44
CA THR A 85 -2.68 -7.70 -5.90
C THR A 85 -3.99 -7.40 -5.18
N CYS A 86 -4.25 -6.14 -4.90
CA CYS A 86 -5.32 -5.54 -4.11
C CYS A 86 -5.90 -4.41 -4.95
N GLN A 87 -7.22 -4.27 -4.93
CA GLN A 87 -7.98 -3.42 -5.85
C GLN A 87 -7.53 -1.95 -5.87
N ARG A 88 -6.82 -1.44 -4.83
CA ARG A 88 -6.28 -0.06 -4.78
C ARG A 88 -5.04 0.06 -3.86
N ILE A 89 -4.14 1.01 -4.13
CA ILE A 89 -3.05 1.45 -3.24
C ILE A 89 -3.38 2.86 -2.68
N MET A 90 -3.02 3.16 -1.44
CA MET A 90 -3.11 4.52 -0.91
C MET A 90 -1.77 4.98 -0.39
N SER A 91 -1.27 6.09 -0.90
CA SER A 91 0.00 6.66 -0.48
C SER A 91 -0.23 7.93 0.35
N PHE A 92 0.19 7.88 1.62
CA PHE A 92 0.11 9.01 2.54
C PHE A 92 1.46 9.69 2.70
N MET A 93 1.48 11.01 2.58
CA MET A 93 2.64 11.86 2.91
C MET A 93 2.36 12.57 4.24
N PRO A 94 3.33 12.61 5.18
CA PRO A 94 3.23 13.46 6.37
C PRO A 94 3.29 14.96 6.03
#